data_AF-A0A7T1MPJ8-F1
#
_entry.id   AF-A0A7T1MPJ8-F1
#
_cell.length_a   1.000
_cell.length_b   1.000
_cell.length_c   1.000
_cell.angle_alpha   90.00
_cell.angle_beta   90.00
_cell.angle_gamma   90.00
#
_symmetry.space_group_name_H-M   'P 1'
#
loop_
_entity.id
_entity.type
_entity.pdbx_description
1 polymer ?
#
loop_
_entity_poly.entity_id
_entity_poly.type
_entity_poly.pdbx_seq_one_letter_code
_entity_poly.pdbx_strand_id
1 'polypeptide(L)'
;MAEAAAQGVKPEQALAFIGLGLMQKMAGSGNDLPWIWADSDDGGRADLAALRQRLELTQLALQTGAPLTTAEVSQLLGVRPTSESVERAGIRARRLSRNVWKLARAEGGDSRSDDAFRRRF
;
A
#
# COMPACT_ATOMS: atom_id res chain seq x y z
N MET A 1 1.01 -9.86 -22.86
CA MET A 1 0.56 -9.04 -24.01
C MET A 1 0.98 -9.60 -25.38
N ALA A 2 1.53 -10.82 -25.48
CA ALA A 2 1.90 -11.41 -26.78
C ALA A 2 1.06 -12.63 -27.19
N GLU A 3 0.28 -13.23 -26.27
CA GLU A 3 -0.44 -14.48 -26.55
C GLU A 3 -1.89 -14.28 -27.04
N ALA A 4 -2.44 -13.07 -26.90
CA ALA A 4 -3.78 -12.74 -27.40
C ALA A 4 -3.83 -12.47 -28.91
N ALA A 5 -2.69 -12.26 -29.57
CA ALA A 5 -2.62 -12.08 -31.02
C ALA A 5 -2.72 -13.41 -31.81
N ALA A 6 -2.56 -14.55 -31.15
CA ALA A 6 -2.54 -15.87 -31.79
C ALA A 6 -3.95 -16.46 -32.07
N GLN A 7 -5.03 -15.84 -31.60
CA GLN A 7 -6.38 -16.39 -31.71
C GLN A 7 -7.36 -15.47 -32.44
N GLY A 8 -6.95 -14.81 -33.53
CA GLY A 8 -7.87 -14.25 -34.54
C GLY A 8 -9.08 -13.45 -34.01
N VAL A 9 -8.93 -12.78 -32.87
CA VAL A 9 -10.04 -12.09 -32.21
C VAL A 9 -10.29 -10.80 -32.98
N LYS A 10 -11.50 -10.66 -33.52
CA LYS A 10 -11.89 -9.46 -34.26
C LYS A 10 -11.86 -8.24 -33.31
N PRO A 11 -11.46 -7.05 -33.78
CA PRO A 11 -11.25 -5.88 -32.92
C PRO A 11 -12.49 -5.49 -32.12
N GLU A 12 -13.69 -5.77 -32.63
CA GLU A 12 -14.96 -5.54 -31.93
C GLU A 12 -15.13 -6.47 -30.71
N GLN A 13 -14.60 -7.69 -30.79
CA GLN A 13 -14.61 -8.65 -29.68
C GLN A 13 -13.58 -8.26 -28.62
N ALA A 14 -12.41 -7.77 -29.03
CA ALA A 14 -11.42 -7.22 -28.10
C ALA A 14 -11.99 -6.02 -27.33
N LEU A 15 -12.71 -5.13 -28.01
CA LEU A 15 -13.41 -4.01 -27.38
C LEU A 15 -14.51 -4.50 -26.42
N ALA A 16 -15.25 -5.55 -26.80
CA ALA A 16 -16.26 -6.17 -25.93
C ALA A 16 -15.64 -6.78 -24.65
N PHE A 17 -14.48 -7.44 -24.75
CA PHE A 17 -13.74 -7.96 -23.59
C PHE A 17 -13.23 -6.84 -22.69
N ILE A 18 -12.71 -5.74 -23.26
CA ILE A 18 -12.29 -4.57 -22.49
C ILE A 18 -13.49 -3.91 -21.79
N GLY A 19 -14.62 -3.78 -22.50
CA GLY A 19 -15.87 -3.24 -21.95
C GLY A 19 -16.42 -4.08 -20.82
N LEU A 20 -16.38 -5.41 -20.94
CA LEU A 20 -16.82 -6.34 -19.90
C LEU A 20 -15.90 -6.27 -18.66
N GLY A 21 -14.59 -6.18 -18.84
CA GLY A 21 -13.64 -5.98 -17.74
C GLY A 21 -13.84 -4.65 -17.01
N LEU A 22 -14.13 -3.57 -17.75
CA LEU A 22 -14.49 -2.26 -17.19
C LEU A 22 -15.81 -2.31 -16.42
N MET A 23 -16.82 -3.00 -16.94
CA MET A 23 -18.11 -3.15 -16.27
C MET A 23 -18.00 -4.01 -15.02
N GLN A 24 -17.23 -5.10 -15.02
CA GLN A 24 -16.96 -5.87 -13.79
C GLN A 24 -16.24 -5.01 -12.73
N LYS A 25 -15.28 -4.18 -13.15
CA LYS A 25 -14.59 -3.23 -12.27
C LYS A 25 -15.51 -2.16 -11.68
N MET A 26 -16.53 -1.72 -12.44
CA MET A 26 -17.52 -0.74 -11.95
C MET A 26 -18.68 -1.38 -11.18
N ALA A 27 -19.06 -2.61 -11.52
CA ALA A 27 -20.12 -3.38 -10.86
C ALA A 27 -19.67 -3.93 -9.49
N GLY A 28 -18.37 -4.05 -9.25
CA GLY A 28 -17.78 -4.22 -7.93
C GLY A 28 -17.74 -2.91 -7.12
N SER A 29 -18.88 -2.22 -7.04
CA SER A 29 -19.24 -1.09 -6.16
C SER A 29 -18.11 -0.27 -5.53
N GLY A 30 -18.16 1.04 -5.77
CA GLY A 30 -17.31 2.04 -5.15
C GLY A 30 -17.14 1.87 -3.64
N ASN A 31 -15.90 2.14 -3.20
CA ASN A 31 -15.38 2.20 -1.83
C ASN A 31 -14.61 0.97 -1.30
N ASP A 32 -14.48 -0.12 -2.03
CA ASP A 32 -13.54 -1.17 -1.65
C ASP A 32 -12.27 -1.09 -2.52
N LEU A 33 -11.22 -0.49 -1.94
CA LEU A 33 -9.86 -0.75 -2.40
C LEU A 33 -9.65 -2.27 -2.41
N PRO A 34 -9.00 -2.84 -3.44
CA PRO A 34 -8.83 -4.28 -3.60
C PRO A 34 -7.73 -4.82 -2.67
N TRP A 35 -7.74 -4.45 -1.38
CA TRP A 35 -6.86 -5.05 -0.38
C TRP A 35 -7.44 -6.39 0.07
N ILE A 36 -7.45 -7.33 -0.88
CA ILE A 36 -7.52 -8.74 -0.56
C ILE A 36 -6.18 -9.06 0.09
N TRP A 37 -6.15 -9.06 1.43
CA TRP A 37 -5.27 -9.99 2.11
C TRP A 37 -5.71 -11.36 1.62
N ALA A 38 -4.91 -11.97 0.76
CA ALA A 38 -5.05 -13.39 0.49
C ALA A 38 -4.88 -14.07 1.85
N ASP A 39 -5.98 -14.52 2.44
CA ASP A 39 -6.02 -15.24 3.73
C ASP A 39 -5.49 -16.67 3.56
N SER A 40 -4.43 -16.81 2.78
CA SER A 40 -3.81 -18.06 2.37
C SER A 40 -2.40 -17.73 1.93
N ASP A 41 -1.47 -17.67 2.87
CA ASP A 41 -0.36 -18.61 2.78
C ASP A 41 0.51 -18.60 4.04
N ASP A 42 0.55 -19.78 4.62
CA ASP A 42 1.63 -20.30 5.42
C ASP A 42 2.93 -20.25 4.56
N GLY A 43 3.76 -19.22 4.75
CA GLY A 43 5.06 -19.09 4.07
C GLY A 43 5.06 -18.60 2.61
N GLY A 44 3.97 -18.00 2.13
CA GLY A 44 3.75 -17.65 0.72
C GLY A 44 4.43 -16.38 0.22
N ARG A 45 4.67 -16.36 -1.10
CA ARG A 45 5.25 -15.23 -1.83
C ARG A 45 4.49 -13.94 -1.53
N ALA A 46 5.22 -12.88 -1.19
CA ALA A 46 4.66 -11.54 -1.05
C ALA A 46 4.12 -11.03 -2.40
N ASP A 47 2.91 -10.49 -2.41
CA ASP A 47 2.38 -9.74 -3.54
C ASP A 47 3.17 -8.42 -3.70
N LEU A 48 4.04 -8.39 -4.71
CA LEU A 48 4.91 -7.24 -4.99
C LEU A 48 4.13 -6.02 -5.49
N ALA A 49 2.98 -6.20 -6.13
CA ALA A 49 2.17 -5.08 -6.62
C ALA A 49 1.49 -4.37 -5.43
N ALA A 50 0.87 -5.13 -4.54
CA ALA A 50 0.29 -4.61 -3.30
C ALA A 50 1.35 -3.96 -2.40
N LEU A 51 2.53 -4.59 -2.29
CA LEU A 51 3.66 -4.03 -1.55
C LEU A 51 4.09 -2.67 -2.11
N ARG A 52 4.28 -2.59 -3.43
CA ARG A 52 4.69 -1.34 -4.11
C ARG A 52 3.69 -0.23 -3.85
N GLN A 53 2.39 -0.49 -4.07
CA GLN A 53 1.35 0.51 -3.83
C GLN A 53 1.34 0.99 -2.38
N ARG A 54 1.50 0.08 -1.41
CA ARG A 54 1.57 0.45 0.01
C ARG A 54 2.76 1.36 0.31
N LEU A 55 3.92 1.09 -0.30
CA LEU A 55 5.11 1.93 -0.13
C LEU A 55 4.91 3.32 -0.75
N GLU A 56 4.34 3.40 -1.95
CA GLU A 56 4.03 4.66 -2.63
C GLU A 56 3.04 5.51 -1.81
N LEU A 57 1.96 4.90 -1.30
CA LEU A 57 0.98 5.58 -0.45
C LEU A 57 1.57 6.02 0.89
N THR A 58 2.44 5.20 1.49
CA THR A 58 3.13 5.55 2.74
C THR A 58 4.03 6.76 2.54
N GLN A 59 4.76 6.81 1.43
CA GLN A 59 5.58 7.96 1.07
C GLN A 59 4.72 9.21 0.85
N LEU A 60 3.61 9.10 0.11
CA LEU A 60 2.69 10.21 -0.12
C LEU A 60 2.11 10.75 1.18
N ALA A 61 1.70 9.87 2.11
CA ALA A 61 1.18 10.27 3.41
C ALA A 61 2.23 11.00 4.25
N LEU A 62 3.50 10.57 4.20
CA LEU A 62 4.62 11.25 4.88
C LEU A 62 4.92 12.62 4.29
N GLN A 63 4.89 12.74 2.95
CA GLN A 63 5.18 14.00 2.26
C GLN A 63 4.07 15.04 2.46
N THR A 64 2.81 14.61 2.38
CA THR A 64 1.66 15.50 2.50
C THR A 64 1.29 15.79 3.95
N GLY A 65 1.60 14.88 4.87
CA GLY A 65 1.13 14.95 6.25
C GLY A 65 -0.40 14.88 6.36
N ALA A 66 -1.07 14.32 5.36
CA ALA A 66 -2.52 14.23 5.28
C ALA A 66 -3.11 13.46 6.47
N PRO A 67 -4.31 13.85 6.95
CA PRO A 67 -5.01 13.10 7.99
C PRO A 67 -5.47 11.74 7.45
N LEU A 68 -5.28 10.69 8.24
CA LEU A 68 -5.65 9.31 7.91
C LEU A 68 -6.60 8.73 8.96
N THR A 69 -7.42 7.78 8.54
CA THR A 69 -8.26 6.96 9.41
C THR A 69 -7.46 5.83 10.06
N THR A 70 -8.04 5.21 11.08
CA THR A 70 -7.44 4.06 11.77
C THR A 70 -7.25 2.86 10.82
N ALA A 71 -8.17 2.66 9.88
CA ALA A 71 -8.09 1.60 8.89
C ALA A 71 -6.93 1.84 7.91
N GLU A 72 -6.79 3.06 7.39
CA GLU A 72 -5.68 3.43 6.49
C GLU A 72 -4.32 3.31 7.18
N VAL A 73 -4.19 3.79 8.43
CA VAL A 73 -2.94 3.59 9.20
C VAL A 73 -2.63 2.11 9.38
N SER A 74 -3.66 1.29 9.65
CA SER A 74 -3.47 -0.16 9.80
C SER A 74 -2.96 -0.80 8.52
N GLN A 75 -3.46 -0.36 7.36
CA GLN A 75 -3.00 -0.82 6.06
C GLN A 75 -1.55 -0.38 5.78
N LEU A 76 -1.24 0.91 5.97
CA LEU A 76 0.09 1.45 5.67
C LEU A 76 1.17 0.84 6.57
N LEU A 77 0.91 0.80 7.89
CA LEU A 77 1.85 0.22 8.86
C LEU A 77 1.81 -1.31 8.94
N GLY A 78 0.79 -1.96 8.37
CA GLY A 78 0.55 -3.40 8.50
C GLY A 78 0.30 -3.85 9.95
N VAL A 79 -0.14 -2.95 10.83
CA VAL A 79 -0.48 -3.24 12.23
C VAL A 79 -1.60 -2.33 12.66
N ARG A 80 -2.59 -2.87 13.38
CA ARG A 80 -3.69 -2.07 13.92
C ARG A 80 -3.20 -1.19 15.07
N PRO A 81 -3.40 0.14 15.03
CA PRO A 81 -3.00 1.00 16.15
C PRO A 81 -3.81 0.71 17.42
N THR A 82 -3.13 0.52 18.55
CA THR A 82 -3.75 0.20 19.86
C THR A 82 -3.59 1.30 20.91
N SER A 83 -2.76 2.32 20.65
CA SER A 83 -2.43 3.43 21.56
C SER A 83 -2.40 4.77 20.81
N GLU A 84 -2.30 5.90 21.53
CA GLU A 84 -2.23 7.25 20.93
C GLU A 84 -1.06 7.46 19.95
N SER A 85 -0.02 6.64 20.03
CA SER A 85 1.12 6.66 19.12
C SER A 85 1.66 5.25 18.91
N VAL A 86 1.85 4.87 17.65
CA VAL A 86 2.41 3.57 17.26
C VAL A 86 3.58 3.80 16.32
N GLU A 87 4.69 3.12 16.59
CA GLU A 87 5.91 3.23 15.80
C GLU A 87 6.28 1.87 15.23
N ARG A 88 6.58 1.82 13.92
CA ARG A 88 7.05 0.60 13.24
C ARG A 88 7.98 0.98 12.11
N ALA A 89 9.12 0.29 12.03
CA ALA A 89 10.09 0.43 10.93
C ALA A 89 10.47 1.88 10.61
N GLY A 90 10.68 2.71 11.64
CA GLY A 90 11.06 4.12 11.48
C GLY A 90 9.94 5.07 11.06
N ILE A 91 8.67 4.63 11.09
CA ILE A 91 7.48 5.46 10.87
C ILE A 91 6.66 5.49 12.15
N ARG A 92 6.26 6.68 12.57
CA ARG A 92 5.38 6.94 13.72
C ARG A 92 4.02 7.39 13.23
N ALA A 93 2.96 6.69 13.62
CA ALA A 93 1.59 7.17 13.52
C ALA A 93 1.16 7.78 14.85
N ARG A 94 0.74 9.05 14.84
CA ARG A 94 0.20 9.75 16.02
C ARG A 94 -1.28 10.03 15.82
N ARG A 95 -2.10 9.72 16.83
CA ARG A 95 -3.52 10.08 16.85
C ARG A 95 -3.67 11.57 17.15
N LEU A 96 -4.45 12.26 16.31
CA LEU A 96 -4.82 13.67 16.47
C LEU A 96 -6.20 13.81 17.10
N SER A 97 -7.14 12.93 16.71
CA SER A 97 -8.47 12.82 17.30
C SER A 97 -9.07 11.44 17.01
N ARG A 98 -10.35 11.22 17.36
CA ARG A 98 -11.04 9.96 17.06
C ARG A 98 -10.98 9.68 15.57
N ASN A 99 -10.36 8.56 15.20
CA ASN A 99 -10.21 8.14 13.81
C ASN A 99 -9.45 9.14 12.92
N VAL A 100 -8.60 9.99 13.50
CA VAL A 100 -7.74 10.91 12.75
C VAL A 100 -6.31 10.74 13.23
N TRP A 101 -5.44 10.38 12.30
CA TRP A 101 -4.03 10.07 12.54
C TRP A 101 -3.14 10.82 11.55
N LYS A 102 -1.87 10.99 11.92
CA LYS A 102 -0.84 11.54 11.06
C LYS A 102 0.39 10.66 11.11
N LEU A 103 0.98 10.38 9.94
CA LEU A 103 2.27 9.70 9.84
C LEU A 103 3.41 10.72 9.88
N ALA A 104 4.49 10.34 10.55
CA ALA A 104 5.76 11.05 10.57
C ALA A 104 6.91 10.04 10.52
N ARG A 105 8.09 10.48 10.07
CA ARG A 105 9.31 9.72 10.30
C ARG A 105 9.58 9.68 11.81
N ALA A 106 9.95 8.53 12.34
CA ALA A 106 10.41 8.44 13.72
C ALA A 106 11.75 9.19 13.82
N GLU A 107 11.83 10.22 14.66
CA GLU A 107 13.08 10.92 14.91
C GLU A 107 14.05 9.96 15.62
N GLY A 108 15.12 9.57 14.91
CA GLY A 108 16.11 8.61 15.41
C GLY A 108 17.07 8.01 14.38
N GLY A 109 16.94 8.30 13.08
CA GLY A 109 17.72 7.63 12.02
C GLY A 109 18.73 8.46 11.23
N ASP A 110 18.66 9.79 11.26
CA ASP A 110 19.29 10.62 10.21
C ASP A 110 20.63 11.28 10.60
N SER A 111 21.28 10.85 11.69
CA SER A 111 22.57 11.45 12.10
C SER A 111 23.59 10.51 12.75
N ARG A 112 23.35 9.20 12.84
CA ARG A 112 24.29 8.28 13.52
C ARG A 112 24.61 6.97 12.79
N SER A 113 23.83 6.58 11.77
CA SER A 113 24.04 5.28 11.11
C SER A 113 25.15 5.27 10.05
N ASP A 114 25.54 6.42 9.49
CA ASP A 114 26.59 6.46 8.46
C ASP A 114 28.02 6.42 9.05
N ASP A 115 28.16 6.73 10.34
CA ASP A 115 29.46 6.82 11.02
C ASP A 115 29.89 5.49 11.68
N ALA A 116 28.94 4.57 11.91
CA ALA A 116 29.23 3.26 12.50
C ALA A 116 29.89 2.29 11.51
N PHE A 117 29.58 2.41 10.21
CA PHE A 117 30.16 1.54 9.17
C PHE A 117 31.51 2.04 8.64
N ARG A 118 31.84 3.33 8.80
CA ARG A 118 33.10 3.92 8.34
C ARG A 118 34.28 3.70 9.28
N ARG A 119 34.06 3.31 10.54
CA ARG A 119 35.14 3.12 11.53
C ARG A 119 35.75 1.70 11.55
N ARG A 120 35.42 0.86 10.56
CA ARG A 120 35.86 -0.54 10.54
C ARG A 120 36.80 -0.92 9.39
N PHE A 121 37.36 0.06 8.69
CA PHE A 121 38.41 -0.14 7.68
C PHE A 121 39.54 0.85 7.87
#